data_AF-A0A5A9P147-F1
#
_entry.id   AF-A0A5A9P147-F1
#
_cell.length_a   1.000
_cell.length_b   1.000
_cell.length_c   1.000
_cell.angle_alpha   90.00
_cell.angle_beta   90.00
_cell.angle_gamma   90.00
#
_symmetry.space_group_name_H-M   'P 1'
#
loop_
_entity.id
_entity.type
_entity.pdbx_description
1 polymer ?
#
loop_
_entity_poly.entity_id
_entity_poly.type
_entity_poly.pdbx_seq_one_letter_code
_entity_poly.pdbx_strand_id
1 'polypeptide(L)'
;MSRLKCIMWARVGLLGSVALGSMVWSQKNKTEVSPYELKLIQVLFRHGARTPLKSIPDVLEAQWVPELLKAPAHTEIDYIVTDLQGGPRPPSPVEESYRAKILTGGTYPGQLTTLGMQQLYDLGVRLRKRYIEDVPFLTSSFSPKEVYIRSTNIVRTIESAKCLVAGLFQQEQAGVVPIHTDKAENEVLYPNYFGCKLLKLLSGPRWTESSTLPDIAADLRSIQSALGVDPHQHLDFIHIRDDMVARETHGLPVPAALENWRNTVEKRAVDMMCYIYEPSNRQIVQMCVGPFFNILLTNIEDKVQGTTSNADRKLFLYSVHDTTLMPCLMALGVFDMTWPPYAADITLELHQHRQTKQHYVKVSYIGQDQKIPGCSDVYCPLNEFKEALAVYSLPEERYQALCKSTEDQLKL
;
A
#
# COMPACT_ATOMS: atom_id res chain seq x y z
N MET A 1 25.72 -9.55 22.00
CA MET A 1 25.31 -8.73 23.17
C MET A 1 25.75 -7.28 22.94
N SER A 2 24.88 -6.44 22.41
CA SER A 2 25.04 -4.98 22.44
C SER A 2 23.63 -4.37 22.54
N ARG A 3 23.31 -3.87 23.73
CA ARG A 3 22.04 -3.20 24.02
C ARG A 3 22.21 -1.72 23.70
N LEU A 4 21.50 -1.20 22.68
CA LEU A 4 21.31 0.24 22.54
C LEU A 4 20.28 0.70 23.57
N LYS A 5 20.71 1.65 24.43
CA LYS A 5 19.88 2.30 25.45
C LYS A 5 19.03 3.39 24.79
N CYS A 6 17.72 3.31 24.98
CA CYS A 6 16.77 4.36 24.67
C CYS A 6 16.72 5.35 25.85
N ILE A 7 16.94 6.65 25.59
CA ILE A 7 16.88 7.71 26.61
C ILE A 7 15.49 8.35 26.55
N MET A 8 14.66 8.07 27.55
CA MET A 8 13.39 8.76 27.81
C MET A 8 13.67 10.11 28.49
N TRP A 9 13.17 11.20 27.91
CA TRP A 9 13.12 12.50 28.58
C TRP A 9 11.80 12.64 29.33
N ALA A 10 11.87 12.69 30.66
CA ALA A 10 10.75 12.99 31.54
C ALA A 10 10.51 14.51 31.59
N ARG A 11 9.26 14.94 31.42
CA ARG A 11 8.83 16.33 31.63
C ARG A 11 8.52 16.54 33.12
N VAL A 12 9.19 17.52 33.74
CA VAL A 12 8.83 18.04 35.06
C VAL A 12 7.96 19.28 34.88
N GLY A 13 6.77 19.27 35.47
CA GLY A 13 5.88 20.42 35.53
C GLY A 13 6.24 21.37 36.67
N LEU A 14 6.17 22.67 36.43
CA LEU A 14 6.23 23.71 37.44
C LEU A 14 5.18 24.77 37.11
N LEU A 15 4.25 24.95 38.05
CA LEU A 15 3.21 25.97 38.09
C LEU A 15 3.85 27.33 38.42
N GLY A 16 3.50 28.37 37.67
CA GLY A 16 3.82 29.76 37.98
C GLY A 16 2.88 30.69 37.21
N SER A 17 2.10 31.47 37.94
CA SER A 17 1.03 32.34 37.43
C SER A 17 1.42 33.83 37.42
N VAL A 18 0.71 34.56 36.55
CA VAL A 18 0.44 36.02 36.50
C VAL A 18 1.36 36.90 35.64
N ALA A 19 0.82 37.39 34.51
CA ALA A 19 0.55 38.82 34.24
C ALA A 19 -0.06 39.01 32.84
N LEU A 20 -1.30 39.51 32.77
CA LEU A 20 -1.95 39.95 31.53
C LEU A 20 -1.38 41.31 31.11
N GLY A 21 -0.58 41.32 30.04
CA GLY A 21 -0.19 42.50 29.29
C GLY A 21 -0.56 42.31 27.83
N SER A 22 -1.65 42.95 27.40
CA SER A 22 -2.12 42.94 26.02
C SER A 22 -1.19 43.80 25.13
N MET A 23 -0.24 43.15 24.45
CA MET A 23 0.50 43.74 23.34
C MET A 23 -0.04 43.12 22.05
N VAL A 24 -0.88 43.86 21.34
CA VAL A 24 -1.39 43.48 20.02
C VAL A 24 -0.23 43.56 19.04
N TRP A 25 0.44 42.44 18.82
CA TRP A 25 1.37 42.28 17.71
C TRP A 25 0.56 41.84 16.48
N SER A 26 0.32 42.81 15.59
CA SER A 26 -0.26 42.57 14.27
C SER A 26 0.74 41.76 13.42
N GLN A 27 0.70 40.43 13.52
CA GLN A 27 1.34 39.56 12.53
C GLN A 27 0.55 39.66 11.22
N LYS A 28 1.07 40.46 10.30
CA LYS A 28 0.74 40.32 8.88
C LYS A 28 1.18 38.93 8.43
N ASN A 29 0.26 37.99 8.36
CA ASN A 29 0.44 36.72 7.65
C ASN A 29 0.62 37.03 6.16
N LYS A 30 1.86 37.34 5.75
CA LYS A 30 2.28 37.11 4.37
C LYS A 30 2.34 35.59 4.23
N THR A 31 1.37 35.00 3.54
CA THR A 31 1.48 33.62 3.04
C THR A 31 2.73 33.55 2.17
N GLU A 32 3.81 33.06 2.76
CA GLU A 32 5.07 32.85 2.07
C GLU A 32 4.83 31.78 1.00
N VAL A 33 4.94 32.17 -0.27
CA VAL A 33 4.73 31.24 -1.38
C VAL A 33 5.82 30.19 -1.30
N SER A 34 5.43 28.91 -1.24
CA SER A 34 6.40 27.80 -1.20
C SER A 34 7.44 27.95 -2.32
N PRO A 35 8.73 27.78 -2.01
CA PRO A 35 9.80 27.83 -3.02
C PRO A 35 9.69 26.66 -4.01
N TYR A 36 8.87 25.66 -3.71
CA TYR A 36 8.63 24.48 -4.54
C TYR A 36 7.31 24.60 -5.30
N GLU A 37 7.32 24.10 -6.53
CA GLU A 37 6.16 23.97 -7.40
C GLU A 37 5.93 22.48 -7.70
N LEU A 38 4.73 21.98 -7.40
CA LEU A 38 4.34 20.59 -7.66
C LEU A 38 4.24 20.32 -9.17
N LYS A 39 4.80 19.19 -9.63
CA LYS A 39 4.87 18.81 -11.05
C LYS A 39 4.25 17.46 -11.37
N LEU A 40 4.28 16.51 -10.43
CA LEU A 40 3.70 15.17 -10.61
C LEU A 40 3.34 14.55 -9.26
N ILE A 41 2.27 13.75 -9.23
CA ILE A 41 1.86 12.96 -8.08
C ILE A 41 1.73 11.49 -8.50
N GLN A 42 2.24 10.59 -7.67
CA GLN A 42 2.03 9.14 -7.81
C GLN A 42 1.57 8.59 -6.46
N VAL A 43 0.42 7.93 -6.42
CA VAL A 43 -0.15 7.36 -5.19
C VAL A 43 -0.29 5.85 -5.35
N LEU A 44 0.33 5.11 -4.46
CA LEU A 44 0.17 3.67 -4.32
C LEU A 44 -0.68 3.44 -3.09
N PHE A 45 -1.80 2.74 -3.22
CA PHE A 45 -2.72 2.54 -2.08
C PHE A 45 -3.23 1.12 -1.98
N ARG A 46 -3.30 0.61 -0.75
CA ARG A 46 -3.94 -0.66 -0.45
C ARG A 46 -5.45 -0.50 -0.60
N HIS A 47 -6.13 -1.56 -1.04
CA HIS A 47 -7.58 -1.63 -0.97
C HIS A 47 -8.12 -1.43 0.46
N GLY A 48 -9.42 -1.16 0.55
CA GLY A 48 -10.11 -0.91 1.82
C GLY A 48 -10.38 -2.19 2.60
N ALA A 49 -11.10 -2.03 3.71
CA ALA A 49 -11.63 -3.11 4.52
C ALA A 49 -12.43 -4.09 3.66
N ARG A 50 -12.24 -5.38 3.95
CA ARG A 50 -12.77 -6.48 3.17
C ARG A 50 -13.16 -7.65 4.06
N THR A 51 -13.93 -8.57 3.50
CA THR A 51 -14.07 -9.92 4.08
C THR A 51 -12.71 -10.63 4.11
N PRO A 52 -12.49 -11.59 5.03
CA PRO A 52 -11.23 -12.31 5.14
C PRO A 52 -11.00 -13.18 3.89
N LEU A 53 -9.75 -13.47 3.59
CA LEU A 53 -9.36 -14.46 2.59
C LEU A 53 -9.51 -15.88 3.14
N LYS A 54 -9.28 -16.06 4.44
CA LYS A 54 -9.55 -17.32 5.17
C LYS A 54 -10.05 -17.01 6.57
N SER A 55 -11.02 -17.79 7.06
CA SER A 55 -11.44 -17.76 8.46
C SER A 55 -10.64 -18.75 9.29
N ILE A 56 -10.53 -18.50 10.60
CA ILE A 56 -9.96 -19.48 11.54
C ILE A 56 -10.91 -20.69 11.59
N PRO A 57 -10.44 -21.89 11.22
CA PRO A 57 -11.28 -23.10 11.16
C PRO A 57 -11.78 -23.52 12.55
N ASP A 58 -13.04 -23.94 12.63
CA ASP A 58 -13.63 -24.64 13.80
C ASP A 58 -13.60 -23.91 15.16
N VAL A 59 -13.40 -22.58 15.18
CA VAL A 59 -13.37 -21.79 16.44
C VAL A 59 -14.66 -21.00 16.68
N LEU A 60 -14.89 -19.97 15.87
CA LEU A 60 -16.06 -19.09 15.97
C LEU A 60 -16.38 -18.59 14.56
N GLU A 61 -17.57 -18.86 14.07
CA GLU A 61 -18.00 -18.35 12.76
C GLU A 61 -18.49 -16.90 12.87
N ALA A 62 -18.07 -16.05 11.94
CA ALA A 62 -18.61 -14.71 11.75
C ALA A 62 -19.56 -14.71 10.55
N GLN A 63 -20.68 -13.99 10.68
CA GLN A 63 -21.67 -13.85 9.60
C GLN A 63 -21.25 -12.71 8.66
N TRP A 64 -20.64 -13.07 7.54
CA TRP A 64 -20.31 -12.15 6.47
C TRP A 64 -21.47 -12.08 5.47
N VAL A 65 -22.42 -11.19 5.73
CA VAL A 65 -23.68 -11.06 4.97
C VAL A 65 -23.56 -10.07 3.80
N PRO A 66 -24.33 -10.24 2.70
CA PRO A 66 -24.25 -9.38 1.51
C PRO A 66 -24.47 -7.89 1.77
N GLU A 67 -25.21 -7.52 2.83
CA GLU A 67 -25.47 -6.14 3.21
C GLU A 67 -24.18 -5.38 3.54
N LEU A 68 -23.13 -6.07 4.00
CA LEU A 68 -21.80 -5.50 4.23
C LEU A 68 -21.09 -5.08 2.94
N LEU A 69 -21.58 -5.48 1.76
CA LEU A 69 -20.99 -5.18 0.46
C LEU A 69 -21.77 -4.10 -0.30
N LYS A 70 -22.80 -3.51 0.31
CA LYS A 70 -23.63 -2.50 -0.36
C LYS A 70 -22.86 -1.21 -0.59
N ALA A 71 -22.68 -0.83 -1.84
CA ALA A 71 -21.93 0.38 -2.16
C ALA A 71 -22.66 1.66 -1.69
N PRO A 72 -21.96 2.61 -1.03
CA PRO A 72 -22.51 3.92 -0.74
C PRO A 72 -22.75 4.71 -2.02
N ALA A 73 -23.89 5.39 -2.13
CA ALA A 73 -24.29 6.12 -3.34
C ALA A 73 -23.25 7.18 -3.78
N HIS A 74 -22.52 7.79 -2.85
CA HIS A 74 -21.51 8.81 -3.14
C HIS A 74 -20.19 8.22 -3.69
N THR A 75 -20.05 6.89 -3.70
CA THR A 75 -18.88 6.21 -4.28
C THR A 75 -19.11 5.76 -5.73
N GLU A 76 -20.33 5.88 -6.23
CA GLU A 76 -20.69 5.44 -7.57
C GLU A 76 -20.27 6.45 -8.64
N ILE A 77 -19.57 5.96 -9.66
CA ILE A 77 -19.09 6.69 -10.83
C ILE A 77 -19.06 5.73 -12.02
N ASP A 78 -19.11 6.25 -13.24
CA ASP A 78 -19.00 5.39 -14.43
C ASP A 78 -17.53 5.06 -14.70
N TYR A 79 -17.21 3.78 -14.73
CA TYR A 79 -15.85 3.32 -15.00
C TYR A 79 -15.86 2.11 -15.93
N ILE A 80 -14.72 1.89 -16.58
CA ILE A 80 -14.45 0.71 -17.40
C ILE A 80 -13.13 0.09 -16.98
N VAL A 81 -13.05 -1.24 -17.02
CA VAL A 81 -11.82 -1.98 -16.77
C VAL A 81 -11.28 -2.48 -18.09
N THR A 82 -10.01 -2.20 -18.36
CA THR A 82 -9.33 -2.60 -19.59
C THR A 82 -8.01 -3.30 -19.27
N ASP A 83 -7.38 -3.89 -20.29
CA ASP A 83 -5.95 -4.17 -20.21
C ASP A 83 -5.12 -2.87 -20.20
N LEU A 84 -3.79 -3.00 -20.15
CA LEU A 84 -2.86 -1.86 -20.15
C LEU A 84 -2.85 -1.07 -21.47
N GLN A 85 -3.37 -1.63 -22.56
CA GLN A 85 -3.46 -1.01 -23.89
C GLN A 85 -4.85 -0.42 -24.17
N GLY A 86 -5.82 -0.55 -23.24
CA GLY A 86 -7.20 -0.10 -23.42
C GLY A 86 -8.10 -1.12 -24.11
N GLY A 87 -7.62 -2.36 -24.29
CA GLY A 87 -8.39 -3.50 -24.79
C GLY A 87 -9.25 -4.19 -23.71
N PRO A 88 -9.84 -5.35 -24.02
CA PRO A 88 -10.70 -6.07 -23.08
C PRO A 88 -10.01 -6.41 -21.76
N ARG A 89 -10.76 -6.37 -20.64
CA ARG A 89 -10.26 -6.80 -19.33
C ARG A 89 -9.74 -8.25 -19.39
N PRO A 90 -8.51 -8.52 -18.92
CA PRO A 90 -7.98 -9.88 -18.87
C PRO A 90 -8.73 -10.77 -17.85
N PRO A 91 -8.63 -12.10 -17.96
CA PRO A 91 -9.12 -13.01 -16.93
C PRO A 91 -8.50 -12.75 -15.56
N SER A 92 -9.23 -13.07 -14.49
CA SER A 92 -8.76 -12.90 -13.11
C SER A 92 -8.79 -14.23 -12.35
N PRO A 93 -7.77 -15.09 -12.51
CA PRO A 93 -7.73 -16.38 -11.84
C PRO A 93 -7.69 -16.23 -10.30
N VAL A 94 -7.12 -15.14 -9.80
CA VAL A 94 -7.08 -14.85 -8.35
C VAL A 94 -8.48 -14.53 -7.83
N GLU A 95 -9.25 -13.69 -8.52
CA GLU A 95 -10.64 -13.39 -8.14
C GLU A 95 -11.51 -14.65 -8.23
N GLU A 96 -11.36 -15.43 -9.30
CA GLU A 96 -12.07 -16.70 -9.49
C GLU A 96 -11.77 -17.66 -8.33
N SER A 97 -10.51 -17.75 -7.88
CA SER A 97 -10.12 -18.60 -6.74
C SER A 97 -10.79 -18.19 -5.43
N TYR A 98 -11.02 -16.89 -5.21
CA TYR A 98 -11.76 -16.43 -4.03
C TYR A 98 -13.24 -16.78 -4.12
N ARG A 99 -13.85 -16.60 -5.30
CA ARG A 99 -15.27 -16.91 -5.52
C ARG A 99 -15.60 -18.40 -5.52
N ALA A 100 -14.60 -19.27 -5.57
CA ALA A 100 -14.76 -20.71 -5.43
C ALA A 100 -15.20 -21.15 -4.02
N LYS A 101 -15.19 -20.24 -3.03
CA LYS A 101 -15.61 -20.52 -1.65
C LYS A 101 -16.65 -19.50 -1.20
N ILE A 102 -17.59 -19.94 -0.37
CA ILE A 102 -18.60 -19.08 0.26
C ILE A 102 -18.28 -19.02 1.76
N LEU A 103 -18.21 -17.81 2.31
CA LEU A 103 -18.09 -17.59 3.75
C LEU A 103 -19.46 -17.79 4.41
N THR A 104 -19.44 -18.14 5.69
CA THR A 104 -20.64 -18.08 6.53
C THR A 104 -21.29 -16.70 6.40
N GLY A 105 -22.60 -16.67 6.15
CA GLY A 105 -23.37 -15.45 5.87
C GLY A 105 -23.65 -15.21 4.38
N GLY A 106 -23.00 -15.95 3.46
CA GLY A 106 -23.37 -15.97 2.04
C GLY A 106 -22.55 -15.06 1.12
N THR A 107 -21.48 -14.43 1.63
CA THR A 107 -20.52 -13.67 0.82
C THR A 107 -19.31 -14.50 0.41
N TYR A 108 -18.39 -13.91 -0.36
CA TYR A 108 -17.15 -14.55 -0.78
C TYR A 108 -15.96 -14.02 0.04
N PRO A 109 -14.84 -14.78 0.09
CA PRO A 109 -13.57 -14.28 0.59
C PRO A 109 -13.05 -13.05 -0.17
N GLY A 110 -12.35 -12.18 0.55
CA GLY A 110 -11.59 -11.08 -0.04
C GLY A 110 -12.41 -9.99 -0.74
N GLN A 111 -13.69 -9.84 -0.44
CA GLN A 111 -14.59 -8.88 -1.06
C GLN A 111 -14.56 -7.53 -0.32
N LEU A 112 -14.45 -6.42 -1.06
CA LEU A 112 -14.46 -5.07 -0.50
C LEU A 112 -15.82 -4.77 0.13
N THR A 113 -15.83 -4.26 1.37
CA THR A 113 -17.07 -3.93 2.08
C THR A 113 -17.46 -2.47 1.91
N THR A 114 -18.67 -2.11 2.30
CA THR A 114 -19.16 -0.72 2.41
C THR A 114 -18.18 0.15 3.21
N LEU A 115 -17.63 -0.38 4.31
CA LEU A 115 -16.63 0.30 5.12
C LEU A 115 -15.33 0.51 4.34
N GLY A 116 -14.88 -0.50 3.59
CA GLY A 116 -13.71 -0.36 2.72
C GLY A 116 -13.90 0.65 1.60
N MET A 117 -15.09 0.69 1.00
CA MET A 117 -15.46 1.69 0.00
C MET A 117 -15.41 3.10 0.59
N GLN A 118 -15.96 3.30 1.80
CA GLN A 118 -15.89 4.59 2.50
C GLN A 118 -14.45 5.01 2.80
N GLN A 119 -13.60 4.09 3.29
CA GLN A 119 -12.19 4.38 3.56
C GLN A 119 -11.45 4.92 2.32
N LEU A 120 -11.75 4.39 1.15
CA LEU A 120 -11.12 4.83 -0.10
C LEU A 120 -11.71 6.14 -0.61
N TYR A 121 -13.02 6.35 -0.43
CA TYR A 121 -13.62 7.65 -0.67
C TYR A 121 -12.98 8.73 0.20
N ASP A 122 -12.79 8.47 1.50
CA ASP A 122 -12.15 9.40 2.43
C ASP A 122 -10.69 9.67 2.07
N LEU A 123 -9.97 8.65 1.61
CA LEU A 123 -8.63 8.82 1.01
C LEU A 123 -8.71 9.77 -0.20
N GLY A 124 -9.68 9.59 -1.10
CA GLY A 124 -9.95 10.49 -2.21
C GLY A 124 -10.22 11.93 -1.76
N VAL A 125 -11.05 12.13 -0.74
CA VAL A 125 -11.35 13.45 -0.14
C VAL A 125 -10.07 14.10 0.42
N ARG A 126 -9.20 13.34 1.07
CA ARG A 126 -7.89 13.84 1.53
C ARG A 126 -7.01 14.30 0.38
N LEU A 127 -6.97 13.55 -0.71
CA LEU A 127 -6.22 13.93 -1.93
C LEU A 127 -6.84 15.17 -2.60
N ARG A 128 -8.17 15.29 -2.62
CA ARG A 128 -8.89 16.48 -3.12
C ARG A 128 -8.48 17.72 -2.33
N LYS A 129 -8.51 17.61 -1.00
CA LYS A 129 -8.14 18.71 -0.12
C LYS A 129 -6.75 19.25 -0.47
N ARG A 130 -5.78 18.34 -0.65
CA ARG A 130 -4.39 18.70 -0.92
C ARG A 130 -4.15 19.21 -2.36
N TYR A 131 -4.73 18.55 -3.37
CA TYR A 131 -4.32 18.71 -4.77
C TYR A 131 -5.34 19.40 -5.68
N ILE A 132 -6.50 19.78 -5.13
CA ILE A 132 -7.52 20.59 -5.83
C ILE A 132 -7.79 21.86 -5.03
N GLU A 133 -7.96 21.77 -3.70
CA GLU A 133 -8.34 22.92 -2.88
C GLU A 133 -7.13 23.73 -2.38
N ASP A 134 -6.18 23.10 -1.69
CA ASP A 134 -5.05 23.79 -1.07
C ASP A 134 -3.97 24.15 -2.12
N VAL A 135 -3.72 23.23 -3.05
CA VAL A 135 -2.88 23.44 -4.23
C VAL A 135 -3.74 23.13 -5.45
N PRO A 136 -4.14 24.12 -6.27
CA PRO A 136 -5.00 23.90 -7.44
C PRO A 136 -4.21 23.25 -8.60
N PHE A 137 -3.73 22.03 -8.36
CA PHE A 137 -2.88 21.28 -9.27
C PHE A 137 -3.70 20.44 -10.25
N LEU A 138 -4.74 19.76 -9.75
CA LEU A 138 -5.69 18.99 -10.54
C LEU A 138 -6.97 19.79 -10.82
N THR A 139 -7.66 19.45 -11.90
CA THR A 139 -9.01 19.94 -12.17
C THR A 139 -10.03 19.39 -11.16
N SER A 140 -11.13 20.10 -10.95
CA SER A 140 -12.16 19.72 -9.98
C SER A 140 -12.97 18.47 -10.39
N SER A 141 -13.00 18.16 -11.69
CA SER A 141 -13.65 17.00 -12.31
C SER A 141 -12.61 16.01 -12.85
N PHE A 142 -12.88 14.71 -12.81
CA PHE A 142 -12.00 13.71 -13.38
C PHE A 142 -11.73 13.97 -14.87
N SER A 143 -10.45 13.92 -15.25
CA SER A 143 -10.00 14.00 -16.64
C SER A 143 -9.02 12.87 -16.94
N PRO A 144 -9.29 12.02 -17.95
CA PRO A 144 -8.37 10.94 -18.34
C PRO A 144 -7.03 11.47 -18.89
N LYS A 145 -6.97 12.77 -19.25
CA LYS A 145 -5.71 13.44 -19.62
C LYS A 145 -4.83 13.73 -18.39
N GLU A 146 -5.43 14.10 -17.25
CA GLU A 146 -4.68 14.43 -16.04
C GLU A 146 -4.37 13.21 -15.17
N VAL A 147 -5.29 12.23 -15.12
CA VAL A 147 -5.23 11.08 -14.19
C VAL A 147 -5.11 9.73 -14.91
N TYR A 148 -4.08 8.95 -14.58
CA TYR A 148 -3.94 7.56 -15.00
C TYR A 148 -4.20 6.65 -13.82
N ILE A 149 -4.96 5.58 -14.04
CA ILE A 149 -5.35 4.65 -12.98
C ILE A 149 -4.99 3.23 -13.41
N ARG A 150 -4.17 2.56 -12.59
CA ARG A 150 -3.88 1.14 -12.73
C ARG A 150 -4.24 0.42 -11.44
N SER A 151 -4.84 -0.75 -11.57
CA SER A 151 -5.16 -1.63 -10.47
C SER A 151 -4.65 -3.03 -10.80
N THR A 152 -4.36 -3.82 -9.77
CA THR A 152 -4.32 -5.27 -9.96
C THR A 152 -5.70 -5.75 -10.42
N ASN A 153 -5.74 -6.82 -11.21
CA ASN A 153 -7.00 -7.36 -11.73
C ASN A 153 -7.77 -8.16 -10.66
N ILE A 154 -8.08 -7.56 -9.51
CA ILE A 154 -8.84 -8.18 -8.42
C ILE A 154 -9.99 -7.22 -8.07
N VAL A 155 -11.21 -7.71 -7.86
CA VAL A 155 -12.39 -6.84 -7.75
C VAL A 155 -12.24 -5.83 -6.60
N ARG A 156 -11.69 -6.24 -5.46
CA ARG A 156 -11.50 -5.33 -4.32
C ARG A 156 -10.56 -4.15 -4.59
N THR A 157 -9.53 -4.31 -5.44
CA THR A 157 -8.60 -3.23 -5.78
C THR A 157 -9.19 -2.32 -6.84
N ILE A 158 -9.92 -2.88 -7.81
CA ILE A 158 -10.67 -2.12 -8.82
C ILE A 158 -11.73 -1.23 -8.17
N GLU A 159 -12.59 -1.80 -7.31
CA GLU A 159 -13.61 -1.04 -6.59
C GLU A 159 -13.00 -0.02 -5.63
N SER A 160 -11.84 -0.33 -5.03
CA SER A 160 -11.10 0.64 -4.20
C SER A 160 -10.62 1.84 -5.03
N ALA A 161 -10.10 1.60 -6.22
CA ALA A 161 -9.71 2.68 -7.13
C ALA A 161 -10.92 3.54 -7.57
N LYS A 162 -12.04 2.89 -7.89
CA LYS A 162 -13.32 3.57 -8.17
C LYS A 162 -13.72 4.51 -7.03
N CYS A 163 -13.77 4.00 -5.80
CA CYS A 163 -14.20 4.79 -4.63
C CYS A 163 -13.25 5.96 -4.34
N LEU A 164 -11.94 5.77 -4.51
CA LEU A 164 -10.96 6.85 -4.36
C LEU A 164 -11.19 7.96 -5.39
N VAL A 165 -11.40 7.62 -6.67
CA VAL A 165 -11.71 8.60 -7.72
C VAL A 165 -13.01 9.33 -7.41
N ALA A 166 -14.04 8.63 -6.95
CA ALA A 166 -15.30 9.23 -6.53
C ALA A 166 -15.10 10.27 -5.41
N GLY A 167 -14.25 9.99 -4.42
CA GLY A 167 -13.91 10.94 -3.36
C GLY A 167 -13.05 12.11 -3.83
N LEU A 168 -12.05 11.84 -4.69
CA LEU A 168 -11.14 12.86 -5.21
C LEU A 168 -11.87 13.90 -6.07
N PHE A 169 -12.78 13.44 -6.92
CA PHE A 169 -13.48 14.31 -7.88
C PHE A 169 -14.95 14.57 -7.49
N GLN A 170 -15.41 14.07 -6.36
CA GLN A 170 -16.79 14.26 -5.88
C GLN A 170 -17.83 13.82 -6.92
N GLN A 171 -17.58 12.66 -7.54
CA GLN A 171 -18.39 12.08 -8.63
C GLN A 171 -18.46 12.91 -9.92
N GLU A 172 -17.76 14.04 -10.00
CA GLU A 172 -17.66 14.85 -11.22
C GLU A 172 -16.66 14.22 -12.19
N GLN A 173 -17.12 13.86 -13.39
CA GLN A 173 -16.29 13.20 -14.40
C GLN A 173 -16.57 13.74 -15.80
N ALA A 174 -15.50 14.09 -16.53
CA ALA A 174 -15.60 14.55 -17.93
C ALA A 174 -15.76 13.38 -18.93
N GLY A 175 -15.97 12.16 -18.45
CA GLY A 175 -16.12 10.93 -19.23
C GLY A 175 -16.00 9.69 -18.35
N VAL A 176 -16.07 8.51 -18.97
CA VAL A 176 -15.88 7.22 -18.28
C VAL A 176 -14.46 7.13 -17.73
N VAL A 177 -14.33 6.63 -16.50
CA VAL A 177 -13.04 6.44 -15.82
C VAL A 177 -12.40 5.11 -16.26
N PRO A 178 -11.27 5.11 -17.01
CA PRO A 178 -10.56 3.88 -17.33
C PRO A 178 -9.70 3.41 -16.15
N ILE A 179 -9.88 2.15 -15.76
CA ILE A 179 -9.03 1.45 -14.78
C ILE A 179 -8.27 0.36 -15.53
N HIS A 180 -6.96 0.57 -15.69
CA HIS A 180 -6.09 -0.36 -16.41
C HIS A 180 -5.67 -1.51 -15.50
N THR A 181 -5.66 -2.72 -16.05
CA THR A 181 -5.23 -3.94 -15.36
C THR A 181 -4.30 -4.75 -16.26
N ASP A 182 -3.55 -5.68 -15.67
CA ASP A 182 -2.71 -6.60 -16.43
C ASP A 182 -3.09 -8.06 -16.12
N LYS A 183 -2.57 -8.98 -16.92
CA LYS A 183 -2.67 -10.42 -16.69
C LYS A 183 -1.89 -10.81 -15.43
N ALA A 184 -2.38 -11.80 -14.70
CA ALA A 184 -1.77 -12.24 -13.45
C ALA A 184 -0.31 -12.70 -13.61
N GLU A 185 0.05 -13.25 -14.78
CA GLU A 185 1.39 -13.70 -15.15
C GLU A 185 2.40 -12.54 -15.27
N ASN A 186 1.91 -11.35 -15.67
CA ASN A 186 2.75 -10.18 -15.99
C ASN A 186 2.68 -9.10 -14.91
N GLU A 187 1.76 -9.23 -13.96
CA GLU A 187 1.50 -8.19 -12.97
C GLU A 187 2.75 -7.88 -12.13
N VAL A 188 3.00 -6.58 -11.92
CA VAL A 188 4.14 -6.04 -11.15
C VAL A 188 3.69 -5.22 -9.94
N LEU A 189 2.38 -5.03 -9.77
CA LEU A 189 1.79 -4.33 -8.62
C LEU A 189 1.71 -5.20 -7.35
N TYR A 190 2.28 -6.41 -7.35
CA TYR A 190 2.60 -7.24 -6.19
C TYR A 190 3.81 -8.15 -6.49
N PRO A 191 4.50 -8.69 -5.47
CA PRO A 191 5.52 -9.71 -5.66
C PRO A 191 4.97 -10.94 -6.41
N ASN A 192 5.33 -11.09 -7.69
CA ASN A 192 4.69 -12.05 -8.57
C ASN A 192 5.36 -13.43 -8.53
N TYR A 193 5.03 -14.23 -7.51
CA TYR A 193 5.49 -15.62 -7.38
C TYR A 193 4.93 -16.57 -8.47
N PHE A 194 3.95 -16.12 -9.25
CA PHE A 194 3.36 -16.92 -10.33
C PHE A 194 4.13 -16.72 -11.63
N GLY A 195 4.36 -15.46 -12.01
CA GLY A 195 5.10 -15.07 -13.21
C GLY A 195 6.62 -15.18 -13.08
N CYS A 196 7.17 -15.09 -11.86
CA CYS A 196 8.60 -15.09 -11.63
C CYS A 196 9.13 -16.39 -10.98
N LYS A 197 9.74 -17.27 -11.79
CA LYS A 197 10.21 -18.58 -11.33
C LYS A 197 11.30 -18.47 -10.27
N LEU A 198 12.28 -17.59 -10.47
CA LEU A 198 13.35 -17.40 -9.50
C LEU A 198 12.84 -16.88 -8.16
N LEU A 199 11.95 -15.88 -8.17
CA LEU A 199 11.34 -15.38 -6.94
C LEU A 199 10.55 -16.48 -6.22
N LYS A 200 9.78 -17.28 -6.97
CA LYS A 200 9.06 -18.45 -6.40
C LYS A 200 10.02 -19.46 -5.76
N LEU A 201 11.13 -19.75 -6.41
CA LEU A 201 12.16 -20.68 -5.92
C LEU A 201 12.81 -20.17 -4.63
N LEU A 202 13.23 -18.90 -4.60
CA LEU A 202 13.89 -18.30 -3.44
C LEU A 202 12.94 -18.08 -2.26
N SER A 203 11.70 -17.66 -2.51
CA SER A 203 10.74 -17.35 -1.45
C SER A 203 9.92 -18.57 -1.00
N GLY A 204 9.79 -19.62 -1.80
CA GLY A 204 8.99 -20.81 -1.50
C GLY A 204 9.39 -21.51 -0.19
N PRO A 205 10.67 -21.87 0.02
CA PRO A 205 11.15 -22.40 1.29
C PRO A 205 10.89 -21.43 2.44
N ARG A 206 11.10 -20.13 2.23
CA ARG A 206 10.90 -19.11 3.27
C ARG A 206 9.45 -18.99 3.72
N TRP A 207 8.50 -19.10 2.79
CA TRP A 207 7.07 -19.18 3.12
C TRP A 207 6.80 -20.38 4.02
N THR A 208 7.29 -21.56 3.64
CA THR A 208 7.13 -22.80 4.42
C THR A 208 7.77 -22.68 5.82
N GLU A 209 8.99 -22.14 5.90
CA GLU A 209 9.79 -22.05 7.12
C GLU A 209 9.33 -20.94 8.07
N SER A 210 8.67 -19.89 7.56
CA SER A 210 8.29 -18.70 8.35
C SER A 210 7.48 -19.03 9.62
N SER A 211 6.57 -20.00 9.54
CA SER A 211 5.76 -20.46 10.67
C SER A 211 6.52 -21.37 11.65
N THR A 212 7.69 -21.90 11.25
CA THR A 212 8.50 -22.84 12.02
C THR A 212 9.66 -22.18 12.79
N LEU A 213 9.90 -20.88 12.56
CA LEU A 213 10.91 -20.12 13.29
C LEU A 213 10.68 -20.23 14.80
N PRO A 214 11.72 -20.46 15.64
CA PRO A 214 11.53 -20.91 17.03
C PRO A 214 10.52 -20.10 17.85
N ASP A 215 10.65 -18.76 17.83
CA ASP A 215 9.79 -17.85 18.56
C ASP A 215 8.36 -17.80 17.97
N ILE A 216 8.24 -17.85 16.64
CA ILE A 216 6.95 -17.83 15.94
C ILE A 216 6.23 -19.15 16.19
N ALA A 217 6.91 -20.28 16.05
CA ALA A 217 6.35 -21.60 16.29
C ALA A 217 5.91 -21.79 17.76
N ALA A 218 6.66 -21.25 18.72
CA ALA A 218 6.29 -21.29 20.13
C ALA A 218 5.00 -20.50 20.42
N ASP A 219 4.90 -19.28 19.90
CA ASP A 219 3.69 -18.46 20.04
C ASP A 219 2.52 -19.07 19.26
N LEU A 220 2.78 -19.66 18.09
CA LEU A 220 1.76 -20.29 17.25
C LEU A 220 1.13 -21.50 17.96
N ARG A 221 1.94 -22.37 18.59
CA ARG A 221 1.41 -23.47 19.42
C ARG A 221 0.54 -22.96 20.56
N SER A 222 0.97 -21.87 21.21
CA SER A 222 0.27 -21.29 22.36
C SER A 222 -1.08 -20.69 21.96
N ILE A 223 -1.14 -19.95 20.85
CA ILE A 223 -2.39 -19.38 20.37
C ILE A 223 -3.33 -20.44 19.78
N GLN A 224 -2.81 -21.46 19.08
CA GLN A 224 -3.63 -22.58 18.61
C GLN A 224 -4.31 -23.30 19.79
N SER A 225 -3.56 -23.56 20.86
CA SER A 225 -4.11 -24.13 22.09
C SER A 225 -5.15 -23.22 22.74
N ALA A 226 -4.90 -21.91 22.79
CA ALA A 226 -5.84 -20.94 23.35
C ALA A 226 -7.13 -20.81 22.53
N LEU A 227 -7.05 -20.98 21.21
CA LEU A 227 -8.19 -20.97 20.29
C LEU A 227 -8.94 -22.30 20.25
N GLY A 228 -8.35 -23.39 20.77
CA GLY A 228 -8.91 -24.73 20.66
C GLY A 228 -8.81 -25.33 19.25
N VAL A 229 -7.88 -24.85 18.43
CA VAL A 229 -7.65 -25.34 17.06
C VAL A 229 -6.83 -26.63 17.10
N ASP A 230 -7.18 -27.60 16.25
CA ASP A 230 -6.40 -28.83 16.07
C ASP A 230 -4.97 -28.50 15.61
N PRO A 231 -3.91 -28.96 16.33
CA PRO A 231 -2.52 -28.74 15.93
C PRO A 231 -2.15 -29.21 14.52
N HIS A 232 -2.93 -30.13 13.94
CA HIS A 232 -2.72 -30.63 12.58
C HIS A 232 -3.32 -29.74 11.49
N GLN A 233 -4.17 -28.76 11.85
CA GLN A 233 -4.68 -27.79 10.90
C GLN A 233 -3.60 -26.78 10.50
N HIS A 234 -3.49 -26.53 9.20
CA HIS A 234 -2.54 -25.56 8.67
C HIS A 234 -3.04 -24.14 8.92
N LEU A 235 -2.55 -23.53 10.01
CA LEU A 235 -2.85 -22.18 10.45
C LEU A 235 -1.55 -21.46 10.79
N ASP A 236 -1.42 -20.19 10.39
CA ASP A 236 -0.30 -19.34 10.75
C ASP A 236 -0.77 -17.93 11.17
N PHE A 237 0.16 -17.08 11.60
CA PHE A 237 -0.19 -15.74 12.07
C PHE A 237 -0.71 -14.81 10.98
N ILE A 238 -0.38 -15.02 9.70
CA ILE A 238 -0.93 -14.21 8.60
C ILE A 238 -2.42 -14.53 8.43
N HIS A 239 -2.79 -15.82 8.47
CA HIS A 239 -4.18 -16.25 8.42
C HIS A 239 -4.99 -15.80 9.64
N ILE A 240 -4.44 -15.98 10.85
CA ILE A 240 -5.10 -15.54 12.09
C ILE A 240 -5.32 -14.02 12.05
N ARG A 241 -4.30 -13.26 11.64
CA ARG A 241 -4.38 -11.81 11.52
C ARG A 241 -5.43 -11.37 10.51
N ASP A 242 -5.49 -12.02 9.35
CA ASP A 242 -6.45 -11.68 8.29
C ASP A 242 -7.90 -11.79 8.78
N ASP A 243 -8.26 -12.89 9.43
CA ASP A 243 -9.59 -13.09 10.01
C ASP A 243 -9.87 -12.14 11.18
N MET A 244 -8.90 -11.99 12.10
CA MET A 244 -9.01 -11.12 13.28
C MET A 244 -9.24 -9.66 12.86
N VAL A 245 -8.37 -9.10 12.02
CA VAL A 245 -8.44 -7.69 11.59
C VAL A 245 -9.70 -7.46 10.76
N ALA A 246 -10.10 -8.40 9.91
CA ALA A 246 -11.36 -8.28 9.18
C ALA A 246 -12.54 -8.20 10.15
N ARG A 247 -12.66 -9.10 11.12
CA ARG A 247 -13.77 -9.09 12.09
C ARG A 247 -13.78 -7.84 12.97
N GLU A 248 -12.63 -7.49 13.57
CA GLU A 248 -12.48 -6.30 14.40
C GLU A 248 -12.93 -5.04 13.66
N THR A 249 -12.49 -4.89 12.41
CA THR A 249 -12.81 -3.71 11.58
C THR A 249 -14.31 -3.57 11.31
N HIS A 250 -15.06 -4.68 11.29
CA HIS A 250 -16.50 -4.69 11.03
C HIS A 250 -17.35 -4.85 12.30
N GLY A 251 -16.74 -4.82 13.49
CA GLY A 251 -17.44 -5.04 14.76
C GLY A 251 -18.08 -6.43 14.87
N LEU A 252 -17.55 -7.42 14.14
CA LEU A 252 -18.04 -8.79 14.18
C LEU A 252 -17.41 -9.57 15.34
N PRO A 253 -18.06 -10.64 15.84
CA PRO A 253 -17.53 -11.45 16.93
C PRO A 253 -16.14 -12.03 16.62
N VAL A 254 -15.21 -11.78 17.54
CA VAL A 254 -13.85 -12.30 17.53
C VAL A 254 -13.71 -13.34 18.65
N PRO A 255 -13.02 -14.48 18.45
CA PRO A 255 -12.73 -15.40 19.53
C PRO A 255 -12.09 -14.68 20.73
N ALA A 256 -12.67 -14.84 21.93
CA ALA A 256 -12.21 -14.13 23.14
C ALA A 256 -10.72 -14.37 23.45
N ALA A 257 -10.19 -15.53 23.08
CA ALA A 257 -8.76 -15.81 23.19
C ALA A 257 -7.90 -14.75 22.47
N LEU A 258 -8.34 -14.23 21.30
CA LEU A 258 -7.56 -13.26 20.53
C LEU A 258 -7.41 -11.90 21.22
N GLU A 259 -8.26 -11.53 22.19
CA GLU A 259 -8.12 -10.28 22.93
C GLU A 259 -6.75 -10.16 23.60
N ASN A 260 -6.28 -11.26 24.20
CA ASN A 260 -4.96 -11.32 24.85
C ASN A 260 -3.80 -11.55 23.86
N TRP A 261 -4.10 -11.99 22.64
CA TRP A 261 -3.10 -12.34 21.63
C TRP A 261 -2.95 -11.29 20.52
N ARG A 262 -3.81 -10.28 20.47
CA ARG A 262 -3.88 -9.28 19.38
C ARG A 262 -2.52 -8.70 18.98
N ASN A 263 -1.77 -8.20 19.96
CA ASN A 263 -0.46 -7.58 19.71
C ASN A 263 0.57 -8.62 19.22
N THR A 264 0.51 -9.84 19.75
CA THR A 264 1.38 -10.94 19.30
C THR A 264 1.03 -11.36 17.88
N VAL A 265 -0.26 -11.46 17.53
CA VAL A 265 -0.71 -11.78 16.17
C VAL A 265 -0.22 -10.75 15.16
N GLU A 266 -0.40 -9.46 15.44
CA GLU A 266 0.09 -8.36 14.60
C GLU A 266 1.61 -8.44 14.42
N LYS A 267 2.36 -8.55 15.54
CA LYS A 267 3.82 -8.63 15.51
C LYS A 267 4.31 -9.86 14.72
N ARG A 268 3.76 -11.05 14.99
CA ARG A 268 4.25 -12.30 14.40
C ARG A 268 3.91 -12.41 12.92
N ALA A 269 2.77 -11.87 12.48
CA ALA A 269 2.48 -11.76 11.06
C ALA A 269 3.50 -10.86 10.34
N VAL A 270 3.91 -9.74 10.95
CA VAL A 270 4.99 -8.90 10.40
C VAL A 270 6.34 -9.61 10.42
N ASP A 271 6.69 -10.29 11.53
CA ASP A 271 7.94 -11.07 11.64
C ASP A 271 8.01 -12.12 10.51
N MET A 272 6.91 -12.82 10.23
CA MET A 272 6.82 -13.77 9.10
C MET A 272 7.08 -13.08 7.76
N MET A 273 6.41 -11.95 7.48
CA MET A 273 6.60 -11.22 6.21
C MET A 273 8.03 -10.67 6.06
N CYS A 274 8.64 -10.17 7.15
CA CYS A 274 10.03 -9.75 7.17
C CYS A 274 10.97 -10.93 6.87
N TYR A 275 10.69 -12.11 7.42
CA TYR A 275 11.45 -13.29 7.09
C TYR A 275 11.28 -13.69 5.61
N ILE A 276 10.06 -13.68 5.08
CA ILE A 276 9.77 -14.03 3.68
C ILE A 276 10.46 -13.09 2.69
N TYR A 277 10.35 -11.77 2.90
CA TYR A 277 10.95 -10.78 2.01
C TYR A 277 12.45 -10.61 2.19
N GLU A 278 12.99 -10.96 3.35
CA GLU A 278 14.40 -10.84 3.69
C GLU A 278 14.97 -9.46 3.29
N PRO A 279 14.66 -8.36 4.03
CA PRO A 279 15.05 -7.00 3.63
C PRO A 279 16.56 -6.81 3.36
N SER A 280 17.41 -7.65 3.95
CA SER A 280 18.86 -7.66 3.71
C SER A 280 19.26 -8.30 2.37
N ASN A 281 18.40 -9.13 1.77
CA ASN A 281 18.62 -9.77 0.49
C ASN A 281 18.05 -8.92 -0.64
N ARG A 282 18.94 -8.07 -1.17
CA ARG A 282 18.63 -7.12 -2.23
C ARG A 282 17.99 -7.77 -3.47
N GLN A 283 18.38 -8.98 -3.85
CA GLN A 283 17.86 -9.62 -5.07
C GLN A 283 16.39 -10.03 -4.92
N ILE A 284 15.99 -10.53 -3.74
CA ILE A 284 14.59 -10.84 -3.45
C ILE A 284 13.77 -9.56 -3.49
N VAL A 285 14.20 -8.51 -2.79
CA VAL A 285 13.50 -7.21 -2.76
C VAL A 285 13.39 -6.60 -4.18
N GLN A 286 14.46 -6.68 -4.99
CA GLN A 286 14.45 -6.25 -6.39
C GLN A 286 13.40 -6.97 -7.22
N MET A 287 13.25 -8.29 -7.09
CA MET A 287 12.21 -9.03 -7.81
C MET A 287 10.80 -8.78 -7.25
N CYS A 288 10.67 -8.41 -5.98
CA CYS A 288 9.39 -8.09 -5.35
C CYS A 288 8.80 -6.76 -5.83
N VAL A 289 9.62 -5.69 -5.88
CA VAL A 289 9.12 -4.32 -6.12
C VAL A 289 9.93 -3.52 -7.15
N GLY A 290 11.06 -4.04 -7.62
CA GLY A 290 11.95 -3.34 -8.54
C GLY A 290 11.31 -2.93 -9.86
N PRO A 291 10.51 -3.78 -10.55
CA PRO A 291 9.79 -3.38 -11.76
C PRO A 291 8.83 -2.22 -11.51
N PHE A 292 8.19 -2.20 -10.35
CA PHE A 292 7.28 -1.12 -10.00
C PHE A 292 8.02 0.17 -9.68
N PHE A 293 9.13 0.12 -8.94
CA PHE A 293 10.00 1.29 -8.76
C PHE A 293 10.57 1.82 -10.07
N ASN A 294 10.86 0.94 -11.03
CA ASN A 294 11.26 1.36 -12.36
C ASN A 294 10.14 2.19 -13.02
N ILE A 295 8.88 1.74 -12.95
CA ILE A 295 7.72 2.53 -13.44
C ILE A 295 7.65 3.90 -12.75
N LEU A 296 7.77 3.95 -11.42
CA LEU A 296 7.67 5.22 -10.67
C LEU A 296 8.78 6.20 -11.04
N LEU A 297 10.01 5.71 -11.22
CA LEU A 297 11.15 6.52 -11.63
C LEU A 297 11.03 6.97 -13.09
N THR A 298 10.60 6.10 -14.00
CA THR A 298 10.36 6.45 -15.40
C THR A 298 9.31 7.55 -15.52
N ASN A 299 8.20 7.48 -14.77
CA ASN A 299 7.19 8.54 -14.76
C ASN A 299 7.77 9.90 -14.34
N ILE A 300 8.68 9.91 -13.36
CA ILE A 300 9.37 11.12 -12.91
C ILE A 300 10.31 11.64 -14.00
N GLU A 301 11.13 10.75 -14.57
CA GLU A 301 12.09 11.11 -15.61
C GLU A 301 11.40 11.65 -16.86
N ASP A 302 10.33 11.00 -17.31
CA ASP A 302 9.54 11.46 -18.46
C ASP A 302 8.91 12.83 -18.23
N LYS A 303 8.47 13.12 -17.01
CA LYS A 303 7.94 14.44 -16.66
C LYS A 303 9.03 15.51 -16.65
N VAL A 304 10.23 15.18 -16.16
CA VAL A 304 11.37 16.10 -16.12
C VAL A 304 11.91 16.38 -17.52
N GLN A 305 11.98 15.36 -18.37
CA GLN A 305 12.52 15.45 -19.74
C GLN A 305 11.49 15.98 -20.74
N GLY A 306 10.21 16.01 -20.39
CA GLY A 306 9.12 16.40 -21.30
C GLY A 306 8.86 15.36 -22.39
N THR A 307 9.27 14.10 -22.17
CA THR A 307 9.12 12.97 -23.10
C THR A 307 7.84 12.18 -22.88
N THR A 308 7.05 12.52 -21.85
CA THR A 308 5.76 11.86 -21.61
C THR A 308 4.85 11.96 -22.83
N SER A 309 4.24 10.84 -23.21
CA SER A 309 3.25 10.79 -24.31
C SER A 309 2.02 11.65 -24.04
N ASN A 310 1.78 12.01 -22.77
CA ASN A 310 0.71 12.89 -22.36
C ASN A 310 1.24 13.97 -21.40
N ALA A 311 1.55 15.15 -21.96
CA ALA A 311 2.08 16.30 -21.22
C ALA A 311 1.18 16.76 -20.05
N ASP A 312 -0.13 16.56 -20.18
CA ASP A 312 -1.15 16.92 -19.19
C ASP A 312 -1.22 15.93 -18.03
N ARG A 313 -0.53 14.79 -18.10
CA ARG A 313 -0.51 13.80 -17.02
C ARG A 313 0.09 14.41 -15.76
N LYS A 314 -0.70 14.39 -14.68
CA LYS A 314 -0.38 15.00 -13.39
C LYS A 314 -0.44 14.00 -12.24
N LEU A 315 -1.34 13.01 -12.33
CA LEU A 315 -1.58 12.04 -11.28
C LEU A 315 -1.54 10.60 -11.84
N PHE A 316 -0.81 9.74 -11.15
CA PHE A 316 -0.88 8.28 -11.30
C PHE A 316 -1.44 7.66 -10.02
N LEU A 317 -2.47 6.82 -10.17
CA LEU A 317 -3.09 6.07 -9.09
C LEU A 317 -2.83 4.58 -9.31
N TYR A 318 -2.25 3.92 -8.31
CA TYR A 318 -1.94 2.50 -8.31
C TYR A 318 -2.65 1.80 -7.16
N SER A 319 -3.70 1.03 -7.46
CA SER A 319 -4.36 0.20 -6.44
C SER A 319 -3.64 -1.14 -6.28
N VAL A 320 -3.05 -1.33 -5.11
CA VAL A 320 -2.09 -2.40 -4.79
C VAL A 320 -2.50 -3.15 -3.52
N HIS A 321 -1.57 -3.91 -2.95
CA HIS A 321 -1.78 -4.74 -1.77
C HIS A 321 -0.85 -4.33 -0.62
N ASP A 322 -1.16 -4.82 0.58
CA ASP A 322 -0.23 -4.81 1.71
C ASP A 322 1.10 -5.50 1.35
N THR A 323 1.02 -6.62 0.64
CA THR A 323 2.19 -7.35 0.09
C THR A 323 3.00 -6.53 -0.92
N THR A 324 2.50 -5.40 -1.38
CA THR A 324 3.23 -4.43 -2.20
C THR A 324 3.81 -3.32 -1.34
N LEU A 325 2.98 -2.72 -0.47
CA LEU A 325 3.40 -1.60 0.38
C LEU A 325 4.52 -2.01 1.35
N MET A 326 4.45 -3.21 1.94
CA MET A 326 5.49 -3.69 2.87
C MET A 326 6.90 -3.69 2.24
N PRO A 327 7.16 -4.44 1.15
CA PRO A 327 8.49 -4.42 0.54
C PRO A 327 8.85 -3.07 -0.09
N CYS A 328 7.88 -2.25 -0.52
CA CYS A 328 8.15 -0.88 -0.93
C CYS A 328 8.70 -0.04 0.24
N LEU A 329 8.06 -0.09 1.41
CA LEU A 329 8.52 0.63 2.62
C LEU A 329 9.87 0.09 3.10
N MET A 330 10.11 -1.22 3.01
CA MET A 330 11.39 -1.84 3.37
C MET A 330 12.51 -1.32 2.47
N ALA A 331 12.28 -1.29 1.15
CA ALA A 331 13.25 -0.80 0.19
C ALA A 331 13.47 0.72 0.25
N LEU A 332 12.44 1.49 0.60
CA LEU A 332 12.54 2.92 0.91
C LEU A 332 13.20 3.18 2.27
N GLY A 333 13.48 2.15 3.07
CA GLY A 333 14.13 2.27 4.38
C GLY A 333 13.26 2.93 5.46
N VAL A 334 11.93 2.95 5.29
CA VAL A 334 10.97 3.63 6.17
C VAL A 334 9.87 2.70 6.68
N PHE A 335 10.08 1.38 6.58
CA PHE A 335 9.16 0.40 7.15
C PHE A 335 9.15 0.48 8.69
N ASP A 336 7.97 0.69 9.26
CA ASP A 336 7.75 0.93 10.69
C ASP A 336 7.48 -0.35 11.49
N MET A 337 7.73 -1.52 10.89
CA MET A 337 7.42 -2.84 11.46
C MET A 337 5.93 -3.03 11.80
N THR A 338 5.06 -2.32 11.10
CA THR A 338 3.60 -2.46 11.22
C THR A 338 3.02 -2.93 9.89
N TRP A 339 2.00 -3.78 9.95
CA TRP A 339 1.30 -4.21 8.75
C TRP A 339 0.53 -3.02 8.14
N PRO A 340 0.70 -2.70 6.84
CA PRO A 340 0.02 -1.57 6.23
C PRO A 340 -1.51 -1.66 6.39
N PRO A 341 -2.18 -0.73 7.09
CA PRO A 341 -3.60 -0.82 7.35
C PRO A 341 -4.42 -0.72 6.07
N TYR A 342 -5.72 -1.03 6.14
CA TYR A 342 -6.63 -0.83 5.01
C TYR A 342 -6.60 0.63 4.57
N ALA A 343 -6.68 0.86 3.25
CA ALA A 343 -6.56 2.20 2.64
C ALA A 343 -5.25 2.96 2.92
N ALA A 344 -4.21 2.30 3.44
CA ALA A 344 -2.88 2.90 3.55
C ALA A 344 -2.34 3.30 2.17
N ASP A 345 -1.64 4.43 2.11
CA ASP A 345 -1.03 4.94 0.89
C ASP A 345 0.44 5.33 1.07
N ILE A 346 1.21 5.16 -0.01
CA ILE A 346 2.49 5.81 -0.22
C ILE A 346 2.27 6.83 -1.34
N THR A 347 2.55 8.10 -1.06
CA THR A 347 2.42 9.19 -2.01
C THR A 347 3.80 9.76 -2.36
N LEU A 348 4.12 9.84 -3.64
CA LEU A 348 5.33 10.48 -4.17
C LEU A 348 4.93 11.76 -4.90
N GLU A 349 5.54 12.86 -4.52
CA GLU A 349 5.38 14.16 -5.17
C GLU A 349 6.69 14.59 -5.82
N LEU A 350 6.66 14.90 -7.11
CA LEU A 350 7.75 15.58 -7.79
C LEU A 350 7.54 17.09 -7.69
N HIS A 351 8.53 17.78 -7.15
CA HIS A 351 8.56 19.23 -7.02
C HIS A 351 9.70 19.82 -7.85
N GLN A 352 9.52 21.03 -8.35
CA GLN A 352 10.58 21.85 -8.95
C GLN A 352 10.77 23.11 -8.13
N HIS A 353 11.99 23.42 -7.73
CA HIS A 353 12.31 24.67 -7.06
C HIS A 353 12.18 25.84 -8.04
N ARG A 354 11.42 26.88 -7.66
CA ARG A 354 11.00 27.96 -8.56
C ARG A 354 12.16 28.77 -9.15
N GLN A 355 13.21 28.99 -8.35
CA GLN A 355 14.39 29.79 -8.75
C GLN A 355 15.45 28.92 -9.45
N THR A 356 16.00 27.93 -8.75
CA THR A 356 17.08 27.05 -9.26
C THR A 356 16.65 26.06 -10.34
N LYS A 357 15.34 25.83 -10.52
CA LYS A 357 14.77 24.81 -11.42
C LYS A 357 15.18 23.36 -11.13
N GLN A 358 15.82 23.12 -9.98
CA GLN A 358 16.18 21.78 -9.52
C GLN A 358 14.93 21.00 -9.10
N HIS A 359 14.97 19.68 -9.29
CA HIS A 359 13.86 18.79 -8.97
C HIS A 359 14.08 18.05 -7.65
N TYR A 360 12.99 17.83 -6.93
CA TYR A 360 12.96 17.18 -5.63
C TYR A 360 11.80 16.18 -5.58
N VAL A 361 11.99 15.08 -4.86
CA VAL A 361 10.95 14.10 -4.58
C VAL A 361 10.62 14.15 -3.11
N LYS A 362 9.33 14.26 -2.79
CA LYS A 362 8.83 14.11 -1.42
C LYS A 362 7.99 12.83 -1.33
N VAL A 363 8.27 12.00 -0.34
CA VAL A 363 7.55 10.76 -0.08
C VAL A 363 6.76 10.90 1.22
N SER A 364 5.51 10.47 1.22
CA SER A 364 4.67 10.39 2.42
C SER A 364 4.09 8.99 2.56
N TYR A 365 3.94 8.49 3.78
CA TYR A 365 3.23 7.25 4.10
C TYR A 365 2.08 7.58 5.06
N ILE A 366 0.84 7.23 4.67
CA ILE A 366 -0.39 7.57 5.41
C ILE A 366 -0.45 9.07 5.74
N GLY A 367 -0.11 9.90 4.75
CA GLY A 367 -0.07 11.35 4.86
C GLY A 367 1.08 11.94 5.71
N GLN A 368 1.96 11.12 6.29
CA GLN A 368 3.13 11.58 7.03
C GLN A 368 4.36 11.62 6.13
N ASP A 369 4.96 12.80 5.99
CA ASP A 369 6.17 12.99 5.19
C ASP A 369 7.35 12.19 5.77
N GLN A 370 8.11 11.53 4.89
CA GLN A 370 9.20 10.63 5.23
C GLN A 370 10.54 11.22 4.77
N LYS A 371 11.56 11.14 5.63
CA LYS A 371 12.95 11.39 5.22
C LYS A 371 13.57 10.07 4.77
N ILE A 372 13.70 9.90 3.46
CA ILE A 372 14.27 8.68 2.87
C ILE A 372 15.77 8.57 3.21
N PRO A 373 16.26 7.42 3.71
CA PRO A 373 17.69 7.20 3.92
C PRO A 373 18.48 7.42 2.63
N GLY A 374 19.58 8.18 2.72
CA GLY A 374 20.36 8.63 1.56
C GLY A 374 19.97 10.02 1.06
N CYS A 375 18.82 10.55 1.45
CA CYS A 375 18.40 11.92 1.16
C CYS A 375 18.83 12.90 2.25
N SER A 376 19.24 14.09 1.83
CA SER A 376 19.64 15.22 2.68
C SER A 376 18.46 15.77 3.51
N ASP A 377 17.25 15.82 2.95
CA ASP A 377 16.03 16.33 3.59
C ASP A 377 14.75 15.61 3.09
N VAL A 378 13.59 15.98 3.63
CA VAL A 378 12.25 15.50 3.23
C VAL A 378 11.94 15.84 1.78
N TYR A 379 12.29 17.05 1.32
CA TYR A 379 12.38 17.35 -0.10
C TYR A 379 13.72 16.80 -0.60
N CYS A 380 13.72 15.53 -1.01
CA CYS A 380 14.93 14.86 -1.43
C CYS A 380 15.34 15.33 -2.84
N PRO A 381 16.56 15.87 -3.06
CA PRO A 381 17.07 16.12 -4.40
C PRO A 381 16.90 14.89 -5.32
N LEU A 382 16.42 15.11 -6.55
CA LEU A 382 16.07 14.00 -7.45
C LEU A 382 17.23 13.04 -7.71
N ASN A 383 18.47 13.52 -7.76
CA ASN A 383 19.66 12.68 -7.92
C ASN A 383 19.88 11.77 -6.70
N GLU A 384 19.78 12.30 -5.48
CA GLU A 384 19.88 11.52 -4.24
C GLU A 384 18.77 10.46 -4.17
N PHE A 385 17.54 10.83 -4.53
CA PHE A 385 16.41 9.91 -4.58
C PHE A 385 16.64 8.77 -5.58
N LYS A 386 17.13 9.10 -6.78
CA LYS A 386 17.47 8.10 -7.81
C LYS A 386 18.56 7.16 -7.33
N GLU A 387 19.60 7.65 -6.67
CA GLU A 387 20.67 6.82 -6.11
C GLU A 387 20.15 5.87 -5.03
N ALA A 388 19.31 6.36 -4.12
CA ALA A 388 18.69 5.55 -3.08
C ALA A 388 17.81 4.43 -3.67
N LEU A 389 16.99 4.74 -4.69
CA LEU A 389 16.10 3.74 -5.31
C LEU A 389 16.79 2.87 -6.35
N ALA A 390 17.89 3.30 -6.99
CA ALA A 390 18.63 2.52 -7.99
C ALA A 390 19.14 1.20 -7.42
N VAL A 391 19.25 1.11 -6.10
CA VAL A 391 19.56 -0.14 -5.41
C VAL A 391 18.48 -1.20 -5.69
N TYR A 392 17.22 -0.81 -5.73
CA TYR A 392 16.08 -1.73 -5.81
C TYR A 392 15.33 -1.70 -7.13
N SER A 393 15.40 -0.58 -7.87
CA SER A 393 14.78 -0.45 -9.19
C SER A 393 15.31 -1.51 -10.16
N LEU A 394 14.41 -2.12 -10.92
CA LEU A 394 14.72 -3.21 -11.82
C LEU A 394 14.00 -3.00 -13.16
N PRO A 395 14.73 -2.67 -14.23
CA PRO A 395 14.15 -2.55 -15.57
C PRO A 395 13.49 -3.85 -16.03
N GLU A 396 12.45 -3.74 -16.85
CA GLU A 396 11.63 -4.87 -17.28
C GLU A 396 12.47 -6.01 -17.90
N GLU A 397 13.38 -5.70 -18.82
CA GLU A 397 14.24 -6.69 -19.47
C GLU A 397 15.06 -7.51 -18.46
N ARG A 398 15.61 -6.83 -17.44
CA ARG A 398 16.39 -7.47 -16.38
C ARG A 398 15.52 -8.30 -15.45
N TYR A 399 14.31 -7.81 -15.13
CA TYR A 399 13.33 -8.58 -14.36
C TYR A 399 12.93 -9.86 -15.10
N GLN A 400 12.60 -9.76 -16.39
CA GLN A 400 12.27 -10.93 -17.21
C GLN A 400 13.43 -11.92 -17.30
N ALA A 401 14.68 -11.44 -17.42
CA ALA A 401 15.87 -12.30 -17.41
C ALA A 401 16.02 -13.07 -16.08
N LEU A 402 15.88 -12.38 -14.94
CA LEU A 402 15.91 -13.01 -13.61
C LEU A 402 14.78 -14.02 -13.45
N CYS A 403 13.57 -13.67 -13.85
CA CYS A 403 12.39 -14.53 -13.70
C CYS A 403 12.39 -15.77 -14.60
N LYS A 404 13.20 -15.78 -15.67
CA LYS A 404 13.43 -16.94 -16.53
C LYS A 404 14.58 -17.84 -16.04
N SER A 405 15.49 -17.31 -15.21
CA SER A 405 16.66 -18.05 -14.72
C SER A 405 16.29 -19.19 -13.76
N THR A 406 17.11 -20.23 -13.75
CA THR A 406 17.06 -21.35 -12.80
C THR A 406 18.28 -21.29 -11.87
N GLU A 407 18.22 -21.97 -10.72
CA GLU A 407 19.28 -21.99 -9.71
C GLU A 407 20.68 -22.34 -10.26
N ASP A 408 20.76 -23.16 -11.31
CA ASP A 408 22.02 -23.56 -11.95
C ASP A 408 22.75 -22.42 -12.68
N GLN A 409 22.03 -21.35 -13.06
CA GLN A 409 22.60 -20.18 -13.73
C GLN A 409 23.09 -19.10 -12.76
N LEU A 410 22.82 -19.24 -11.45
CA LEU A 410 23.22 -18.29 -10.41
C LEU A 410 24.45 -18.75 -9.61
N LYS A 411 24.97 -19.96 -9.89
CA LYS A 411 26.18 -20.54 -9.28
C LYS A 411 27.43 -20.45 -10.18
N LEU A 412 27.30 -19.81 -11.34
CA LEU A 412 28.40 -19.37 -12.22
C LEU A 412 28.57 -17.87 -12.08
#